data_AF-A0A2N3IVM9-F1
#
_entry.id   AF-A0A2N3IVM9-F1
#
_cell.length_a   1.000
_cell.length_b   1.000
_cell.length_c   1.000
_cell.angle_alpha   90.00
_cell.angle_beta   90.00
_cell.angle_gamma   90.00
#
_symmetry.space_group_name_H-M   'P 1'
#
loop_
_entity.id
_entity.type
_entity.pdbx_description
1 polymer ?
#
loop_
_entity_poly.entity_id
_entity_poly.type
_entity_poly.pdbx_seq_one_letter_code
_entity_poly.pdbx_strand_id
1 'polypeptide(L)'
;MIKRAEQTYGARAGKRVTSWRMLVMETKGRTLSEAKKLERVNNFFNQMRFIDDIKLWRKKDYWATPLEFLGAAGGDCEDFSIAKYSTLLELGIPDEKMRMVYVKALDYNQFHMVVAYYETPSSVPVILDNLIGSIRPATQRRDLLPIYSFNGSHLWLMKAKGQGELAGQSSRLGLWNDLRNRMTSGRLARPAVNLDD
;
A
#
# COMPACT_ATOMS: atom_id res chain seq x y z
N MET A 1 15.56 -8.40 7.15
CA MET A 1 14.32 -7.66 7.50
C MET A 1 13.69 -8.11 8.81
N ILE A 2 13.46 -9.41 9.03
CA ILE A 2 12.78 -9.95 10.22
C ILE A 2 13.45 -9.46 11.51
N LYS A 3 14.75 -9.73 11.68
CA LYS A 3 15.54 -9.27 12.83
C LYS A 3 15.46 -7.76 13.05
N ARG A 4 15.39 -6.97 11.97
CA ARG A 4 15.32 -5.50 12.06
C ARG A 4 13.96 -5.02 12.55
N ALA A 5 12.88 -5.62 12.04
CA ALA A 5 11.54 -5.35 12.54
C ALA A 5 11.40 -5.77 14.01
N GLU A 6 11.94 -6.93 14.37
CA GLU A 6 11.95 -7.41 15.75
C GLU A 6 12.71 -6.47 16.69
N GLN A 7 13.91 -6.02 16.29
CA GLN A 7 14.70 -5.07 17.07
C GLN A 7 14.06 -3.68 17.19
N THR A 8 13.21 -3.29 16.23
CA THR A 8 12.62 -1.95 16.18
C THR A 8 11.24 -1.89 16.82
N TYR A 9 10.44 -2.93 16.65
CA TYR A 9 9.01 -2.98 16.99
C TYR A 9 8.64 -4.17 17.89
N GLY A 10 9.58 -5.06 18.21
CA GLY A 10 9.35 -6.21 19.09
C GLY A 10 9.01 -7.52 18.37
N ALA A 11 8.93 -8.60 19.16
CA ALA A 11 8.83 -9.97 18.65
C ALA A 11 7.60 -10.23 17.76
N ARG A 12 6.45 -9.60 18.05
CA ARG A 12 5.23 -9.75 17.26
C ARG A 12 5.37 -9.15 15.86
N ALA A 13 6.09 -8.04 15.72
CA ALA A 13 6.45 -7.50 14.41
C ALA A 13 7.36 -8.45 13.63
N GLY A 14 8.34 -9.08 14.30
CA GLY A 14 9.16 -10.13 13.69
C GLY A 14 8.30 -11.25 13.10
N LYS A 15 7.29 -11.73 13.84
CA LYS A 15 6.33 -12.74 13.37
C LYS A 15 5.52 -12.27 12.16
N ARG A 16 4.95 -11.05 12.18
CA ARG A 16 4.21 -10.50 11.03
C ARG A 16 5.06 -10.43 9.77
N VAL A 17 6.31 -9.99 9.91
CA VAL A 17 7.25 -9.91 8.79
C VAL A 17 7.62 -11.30 8.28
N THR A 18 7.80 -12.28 9.16
CA THR A 18 7.97 -13.70 8.76
C THR A 18 6.76 -14.19 7.98
N SER A 19 5.54 -13.96 8.46
CA SER A 19 4.30 -14.33 7.75
C SER A 19 4.18 -13.67 6.38
N TRP A 20 4.55 -12.39 6.26
CA TRP A 20 4.61 -11.72 4.96
C TRP A 20 5.62 -12.41 4.03
N ARG A 21 6.78 -12.82 4.55
CA ARG A 21 7.78 -13.49 3.72
C ARG A 21 7.38 -14.89 3.28
N MET A 22 6.70 -15.64 4.15
CA MET A 22 6.10 -16.91 3.79
C MET A 22 5.01 -16.73 2.73
N LEU A 23 4.11 -15.74 2.89
CA LEU A 23 3.10 -15.41 1.88
C LEU A 23 3.73 -15.23 0.51
N VAL A 24 4.78 -14.41 0.41
CA VAL A 24 5.44 -14.14 -0.88
C VAL A 24 6.12 -15.39 -1.43
N MET A 25 6.88 -16.11 -0.59
CA MET A 25 7.57 -17.34 -0.98
C MET A 25 6.60 -18.40 -1.53
N GLU A 26 5.53 -18.68 -0.79
CA GLU A 26 4.49 -19.65 -1.19
C GLU A 26 3.76 -19.23 -2.47
N THR A 27 3.49 -17.93 -2.62
CA THR A 27 2.77 -17.41 -3.79
C THR A 27 3.66 -17.44 -5.04
N LYS A 28 4.98 -17.25 -4.89
CA LYS A 28 5.96 -17.44 -5.99
C LYS A 28 6.20 -18.90 -6.35
N GLY A 29 6.21 -19.79 -5.35
CA GLY A 29 6.44 -21.22 -5.55
C GLY A 29 5.28 -21.99 -6.16
N ARG A 30 4.17 -21.32 -6.50
CA ARG A 30 2.96 -21.92 -7.07
C ARG A 30 2.58 -21.23 -8.37
N THR A 31 2.06 -21.98 -9.34
CA THR A 31 1.43 -21.43 -10.53
C THR A 31 0.03 -20.94 -10.19
N LEU A 32 -0.07 -19.70 -9.68
CA LEU A 32 -1.32 -19.05 -9.33
C LEU A 32 -1.73 -18.02 -10.38
N SER A 33 -3.04 -17.92 -10.64
CA SER A 33 -3.61 -16.82 -11.42
C SER A 33 -3.36 -15.47 -10.74
N GLU A 34 -3.32 -14.40 -11.53
CA GLU A 34 -3.16 -13.04 -11.01
C GLU A 34 -4.27 -12.71 -10.01
N ALA A 35 -5.52 -13.06 -10.32
CA ALA A 35 -6.66 -12.95 -9.39
C ALA A 35 -6.37 -13.59 -8.02
N LYS A 36 -5.77 -14.79 -7.98
CA LYS A 36 -5.47 -15.44 -6.70
C LYS A 36 -4.32 -14.77 -5.95
N LYS A 37 -3.35 -14.20 -6.66
CA LYS A 37 -2.30 -13.36 -6.05
C LYS A 37 -2.91 -12.10 -5.41
N LEU A 38 -3.83 -11.42 -6.11
CA LEU A 38 -4.54 -10.25 -5.60
C LEU A 38 -5.30 -10.57 -4.31
N GLU A 39 -6.09 -11.65 -4.29
CA GLU A 39 -6.83 -12.08 -3.08
C GLU A 39 -5.90 -12.34 -1.90
N ARG A 40 -4.84 -13.12 -2.11
CA ARG A 40 -3.88 -13.47 -1.05
C ARG A 40 -3.23 -12.24 -0.44
N VAL A 41 -2.81 -11.29 -1.28
CA VAL A 41 -2.20 -10.03 -0.83
C VAL A 41 -3.22 -9.14 -0.12
N ASN A 42 -4.41 -8.97 -0.70
CA ASN A 42 -5.45 -8.11 -0.11
C ASN A 42 -5.87 -8.61 1.28
N ASN A 43 -6.13 -9.91 1.41
CA ASN A 43 -6.53 -10.54 2.66
C ASN A 43 -5.42 -10.51 3.72
N PHE A 44 -4.15 -10.59 3.30
CA PHE A 44 -3.02 -10.52 4.23
C PHE A 44 -2.93 -9.14 4.88
N PHE A 45 -2.89 -8.08 4.08
CA PHE A 45 -2.71 -6.73 4.63
C PHE A 45 -3.96 -6.20 5.33
N ASN A 46 -5.16 -6.65 4.94
CA ASN A 46 -6.41 -6.28 5.62
C ASN A 46 -6.56 -6.82 7.05
N GLN A 47 -5.59 -7.60 7.56
CA GLN A 47 -5.52 -8.00 8.96
C GLN A 47 -4.87 -6.93 9.87
N MET A 48 -4.22 -5.92 9.29
CA MET A 48 -3.58 -4.85 10.06
C MET A 48 -4.63 -3.85 10.57
N ARG A 49 -4.27 -3.08 11.61
CA ARG A 49 -5.17 -2.07 12.17
C ARG A 49 -5.22 -0.83 11.29
N PHE A 50 -6.43 -0.36 10.99
CA PHE A 50 -6.63 0.94 10.35
C PHE A 50 -6.59 2.05 11.41
N ILE A 51 -5.61 2.95 11.31
CA ILE A 51 -5.36 4.01 12.30
C ILE A 51 -4.71 5.22 11.62
N ASP A 52 -5.15 6.43 11.97
CA ASP A 52 -4.63 7.68 11.40
C ASP A 52 -3.14 7.90 11.71
N ASP A 53 -2.41 8.42 10.73
CA ASP A 53 -0.98 8.74 10.87
C ASP A 53 -0.66 9.71 12.00
N ILE A 54 -1.55 10.67 12.28
CA ILE A 54 -1.31 11.62 13.37
C ILE A 54 -1.24 10.91 14.74
N LYS A 55 -1.99 9.81 14.90
CA LYS A 55 -1.95 8.97 16.10
C LYS A 55 -0.77 8.03 16.06
N LEU A 56 -0.52 7.41 14.90
CA LEU A 56 0.51 6.38 14.77
C LEU A 56 1.93 6.95 14.68
N TRP A 57 2.15 7.99 13.90
CA TRP A 57 3.47 8.54 13.56
C TRP A 57 3.72 9.95 14.09
N ARG A 58 2.71 10.59 14.71
CA ARG A 58 2.74 12.02 15.10
C ARG A 58 3.03 12.96 13.94
N LYS A 59 2.71 12.52 12.72
CA LYS A 59 2.92 13.25 11.48
C LYS A 59 1.70 13.02 10.60
N LYS A 60 1.24 14.03 9.88
CA LYS A 60 0.19 13.88 8.87
C LYS A 60 0.81 13.35 7.57
N ASP A 61 0.06 12.53 6.85
CA ASP A 61 0.41 11.98 5.53
C ASP A 61 1.81 11.32 5.52
N TYR A 62 2.05 10.42 6.47
CA TYR A 62 3.26 9.64 6.59
C TYR A 62 3.13 8.30 5.87
N TRP A 63 3.67 8.23 4.64
CA TRP A 63 3.65 6.99 3.87
C TRP A 63 4.63 5.96 4.45
N ALA A 64 4.14 4.95 5.16
CA ALA A 64 4.93 3.87 5.71
C ALA A 64 5.39 2.90 4.62
N THR A 65 6.63 2.40 4.76
CA THR A 65 7.10 1.27 3.96
C THR A 65 6.37 0.01 4.37
N PRO A 66 6.29 -1.03 3.52
CA PRO A 66 5.67 -2.30 3.90
C PRO A 66 6.25 -2.90 5.19
N LEU A 67 7.54 -2.65 5.48
CA LEU A 67 8.21 -3.11 6.68
C LEU A 67 7.84 -2.28 7.93
N GLU A 68 7.62 -0.97 7.79
CA GLU A 68 7.12 -0.13 8.89
C GLU A 68 5.64 -0.38 9.16
N PHE A 69 4.81 -0.52 8.12
CA PHE A 69 3.39 -0.84 8.25
C PHE A 69 3.17 -2.16 9.00
N LEU A 70 3.87 -3.22 8.57
CA LEU A 70 3.86 -4.50 9.30
C LEU A 70 4.56 -4.37 10.66
N GLY A 71 5.59 -3.55 10.77
CA GLY A 71 6.28 -3.28 12.02
C GLY A 71 5.35 -2.73 13.09
N ALA A 72 4.66 -1.64 12.77
CA ALA A 72 3.73 -0.92 13.61
C ALA A 72 2.36 -1.62 13.78
N ALA A 73 2.11 -2.72 13.06
CA ALA A 73 0.85 -3.47 13.06
C ALA A 73 -0.38 -2.70 12.55
N GLY A 74 -0.16 -1.64 11.77
CA GLY A 74 -1.22 -0.76 11.30
C GLY A 74 -0.69 0.48 10.59
N GLY A 75 -1.64 1.25 10.08
CA GLY A 75 -1.43 2.46 9.27
C GLY A 75 -2.78 2.93 8.72
N ASP A 76 -2.76 3.96 7.89
CA ASP A 76 -3.96 4.48 7.23
C ASP A 76 -4.05 4.02 5.75
N CYS A 77 -4.94 4.62 4.97
CA CYS A 77 -5.37 4.04 3.70
C CYS A 77 -4.24 3.90 2.67
N GLU A 78 -3.30 4.84 2.66
CA GLU A 78 -2.16 4.76 1.77
C GLU A 78 -1.22 3.62 2.13
N ASP A 79 -1.02 3.34 3.41
CA ASP A 79 -0.07 2.34 3.88
C ASP A 79 -0.53 0.94 3.45
N PHE A 80 -1.84 0.68 3.57
CA PHE A 80 -2.45 -0.54 3.03
C PHE A 80 -2.24 -0.63 1.52
N SER A 81 -2.46 0.46 0.79
CA SER A 81 -2.35 0.50 -0.67
C SER A 81 -0.91 0.30 -1.14
N ILE A 82 0.05 0.98 -0.51
CA ILE A 82 1.49 0.86 -0.77
C ILE A 82 1.95 -0.56 -0.49
N ALA A 83 1.59 -1.14 0.66
CA ALA A 83 2.00 -2.48 1.03
C ALA A 83 1.47 -3.55 0.07
N LYS A 84 0.20 -3.45 -0.34
CA LYS A 84 -0.42 -4.32 -1.35
C LYS A 84 0.28 -4.17 -2.70
N TYR A 85 0.40 -2.95 -3.20
CA TYR A 85 0.98 -2.64 -4.49
C TYR A 85 2.45 -3.10 -4.58
N SER A 86 3.28 -2.78 -3.58
CA SER A 86 4.69 -3.22 -3.54
C SER A 86 4.82 -4.74 -3.48
N THR A 87 3.95 -5.43 -2.74
CA THR A 87 3.99 -6.89 -2.66
C THR A 87 3.55 -7.54 -3.98
N LEU A 88 2.56 -6.98 -4.67
CA LEU A 88 2.11 -7.47 -5.97
C LEU A 88 3.17 -7.30 -7.06
N LEU A 89 3.88 -6.16 -7.06
CA LEU A 89 5.06 -5.98 -7.91
C LEU A 89 6.11 -7.06 -7.63
N GLU A 90 6.38 -7.34 -6.34
CA GLU A 90 7.35 -8.38 -5.98
C GLU A 90 6.91 -9.79 -6.44
N LEU A 91 5.60 -10.04 -6.51
CA LEU A 91 4.97 -11.27 -7.01
C LEU A 91 4.89 -11.35 -8.55
N GLY A 92 5.46 -10.34 -9.24
CA GLY A 92 5.55 -10.29 -10.69
C GLY A 92 4.29 -9.81 -11.40
N ILE A 93 3.35 -9.17 -10.69
CA ILE A 93 2.26 -8.45 -11.38
C ILE A 93 2.86 -7.23 -12.09
N PRO A 94 2.64 -7.04 -13.40
CA PRO A 94 3.18 -5.90 -14.12
C PRO A 94 2.70 -4.56 -13.56
N ASP A 95 3.60 -3.58 -13.49
CA ASP A 95 3.27 -2.23 -12.99
C ASP A 95 2.18 -1.55 -13.84
N GLU A 96 2.19 -1.75 -15.15
CA GLU A 96 1.17 -1.23 -16.09
C GLU A 96 -0.25 -1.75 -15.83
N LYS A 97 -0.38 -2.92 -15.16
CA LYS A 97 -1.68 -3.47 -14.76
C LYS A 97 -2.20 -2.88 -13.45
N MET A 98 -1.40 -2.10 -12.72
CA MET A 98 -1.77 -1.62 -11.39
C MET A 98 -1.69 -0.10 -11.28
N ARG A 99 -2.64 0.47 -10.52
CA ARG A 99 -2.64 1.89 -10.16
C ARG A 99 -3.03 2.06 -8.71
N MET A 100 -2.33 2.94 -8.00
CA MET A 100 -2.86 3.52 -6.76
C MET A 100 -3.82 4.64 -7.17
N VAL A 101 -5.03 4.59 -6.64
CA VAL A 101 -6.11 5.51 -7.00
C VAL A 101 -6.51 6.28 -5.76
N TYR A 102 -6.43 7.60 -5.85
CA TYR A 102 -6.94 8.50 -4.84
C TYR A 102 -8.41 8.78 -5.15
N VAL A 103 -9.27 8.54 -4.15
CA VAL A 103 -10.71 8.58 -4.30
C VAL A 103 -11.33 9.38 -3.16
N LYS A 104 -12.58 9.82 -3.34
CA LYS A 104 -13.45 10.21 -2.23
C LYS A 104 -14.33 9.00 -1.88
N ALA A 105 -14.19 8.48 -0.67
CA ALA A 105 -15.09 7.47 -0.12
C ALA A 105 -16.37 8.16 0.37
N LEU A 106 -17.45 8.01 -0.39
CA LEU A 106 -18.69 8.77 -0.23
C LEU A 106 -19.41 8.44 1.07
N ASP A 107 -19.49 7.16 1.44
CA ASP A 107 -20.18 6.69 2.65
C ASP A 107 -19.54 7.24 3.94
N TYR A 108 -18.24 7.53 3.89
CA TYR A 108 -17.46 8.09 5.01
C TYR A 108 -17.17 9.59 4.86
N ASN A 109 -17.56 10.18 3.71
CA ASN A 109 -17.25 11.55 3.32
C ASN A 109 -15.78 11.96 3.55
N GLN A 110 -14.84 11.07 3.22
CA GLN A 110 -13.41 11.30 3.40
C GLN A 110 -12.60 10.90 2.16
N PHE A 111 -11.40 11.44 2.04
CA PHE A 111 -10.45 10.97 1.03
C PHE A 111 -9.87 9.62 1.43
N HIS A 112 -9.56 8.81 0.42
CA HIS A 112 -9.13 7.43 0.60
C HIS A 112 -8.18 7.02 -0.54
N MET A 113 -7.38 5.97 -0.32
CA MET A 113 -6.51 5.39 -1.33
C MET A 113 -6.76 3.89 -1.47
N VAL A 114 -6.82 3.42 -2.72
CA VAL A 114 -7.01 2.00 -3.07
C VAL A 114 -6.04 1.57 -4.17
N VAL A 115 -5.90 0.26 -4.38
CA VAL A 115 -5.20 -0.29 -5.54
C VAL A 115 -6.21 -0.78 -6.56
N ALA A 116 -6.15 -0.26 -7.79
CA ALA A 116 -6.88 -0.76 -8.94
C ALA A 116 -5.99 -1.68 -9.77
N TYR A 117 -6.52 -2.85 -10.13
CA TYR A 117 -5.87 -3.81 -11.03
C TYR A 117 -6.67 -3.96 -12.32
N TYR A 118 -5.98 -3.91 -13.45
CA TYR A 118 -6.52 -4.04 -14.80
C TYR A 118 -5.98 -5.32 -15.44
N GLU A 119 -6.87 -6.27 -15.76
CA GLU A 119 -6.46 -7.51 -16.46
C GLU A 119 -5.87 -7.19 -17.84
N THR A 120 -6.50 -6.25 -18.54
CA THR A 120 -6.04 -5.63 -19.80
C THR A 120 -6.22 -4.11 -19.72
N PRO A 121 -5.54 -3.32 -20.57
CA PRO A 121 -5.68 -1.86 -20.56
C PRO A 121 -7.12 -1.34 -20.72
N SER A 122 -8.00 -2.11 -21.37
CA SER A 122 -9.42 -1.75 -21.59
C SER A 122 -10.39 -2.38 -20.59
N SER A 123 -9.90 -3.21 -19.66
CA SER A 123 -10.75 -3.89 -18.68
C SER A 123 -11.31 -2.91 -17.64
N VAL A 124 -12.52 -3.20 -17.15
CA VAL A 124 -12.99 -2.63 -15.88
C VAL A 124 -12.06 -3.13 -14.77
N PRO A 125 -11.42 -2.25 -13.99
CA PRO A 125 -10.50 -2.69 -12.97
C PRO A 125 -11.25 -3.31 -11.79
N VAL A 126 -10.57 -4.21 -11.09
CA VAL A 126 -10.98 -4.63 -9.74
C VAL A 126 -10.24 -3.81 -8.70
N ILE A 127 -10.91 -3.57 -7.56
CA ILE A 127 -10.43 -2.70 -6.50
C ILE A 127 -10.02 -3.54 -5.29
N LEU A 128 -8.78 -3.34 -4.84
CA LEU A 128 -8.24 -3.85 -3.59
C LEU A 128 -8.28 -2.72 -2.57
N ASP A 129 -9.04 -2.92 -1.50
CA ASP A 129 -9.38 -1.91 -0.50
C ASP A 129 -9.28 -2.48 0.91
N ASN A 130 -8.99 -1.63 1.90
CA ASN A 130 -9.01 -1.96 3.32
C ASN A 130 -10.35 -1.66 4.00
N LEU A 131 -11.16 -0.73 3.48
CA LEU A 131 -12.51 -0.47 4.02
C LEU A 131 -13.49 -1.60 3.68
N ILE A 132 -13.41 -2.10 2.45
CA ILE A 132 -14.19 -3.26 1.98
C ILE A 132 -13.21 -4.33 1.50
N GLY A 133 -13.06 -5.39 2.29
CA GLY A 133 -12.06 -6.43 2.04
C GLY A 133 -12.33 -7.34 0.84
N SER A 134 -13.57 -7.42 0.35
CA SER A 134 -13.88 -8.16 -0.87
C SER A 134 -13.39 -7.41 -2.10
N ILE A 135 -12.60 -8.06 -2.96
CA ILE A 135 -12.19 -7.49 -4.25
C ILE A 135 -13.41 -7.44 -5.18
N ARG A 136 -13.75 -6.25 -5.67
CA ARG A 136 -14.91 -6.02 -6.54
C ARG A 136 -14.53 -5.21 -7.77
N PRO A 137 -15.20 -5.39 -8.92
CA PRO A 137 -15.09 -4.49 -10.05
C PRO A 137 -15.42 -3.04 -9.64
N ALA A 138 -14.75 -2.06 -10.24
CA ALA A 138 -14.98 -0.65 -9.96
C ALA A 138 -16.44 -0.22 -10.21
N THR A 139 -17.13 -0.84 -11.17
CA THR A 139 -18.56 -0.61 -11.44
C THR A 139 -19.49 -0.99 -10.27
N GLN A 140 -19.01 -1.84 -9.35
CA GLN A 140 -19.71 -2.24 -8.12
C GLN A 140 -19.25 -1.44 -6.89
N ARG A 141 -18.32 -0.49 -7.04
CA ARG A 141 -17.79 0.37 -5.98
C ARG A 141 -18.28 1.81 -6.15
N ARG A 142 -19.60 1.98 -6.16
CA ARG A 142 -20.27 3.29 -6.30
C ARG A 142 -20.01 4.22 -5.11
N ASP A 143 -19.53 3.65 -4.00
CA ASP A 143 -19.06 4.35 -2.81
C ASP A 143 -17.72 5.06 -3.01
N LEU A 144 -16.99 4.79 -4.10
CA LEU A 144 -15.70 5.42 -4.40
C LEU A 144 -15.80 6.33 -5.62
N LEU A 145 -15.56 7.63 -5.44
CA LEU A 145 -15.44 8.60 -6.52
C LEU A 145 -13.96 8.83 -6.86
N PRO A 146 -13.45 8.38 -8.02
CA PRO A 146 -12.05 8.55 -8.39
C PRO A 146 -11.71 10.02 -8.67
N ILE A 147 -10.55 10.46 -8.18
CA ILE A 147 -10.05 11.83 -8.36
C ILE A 147 -8.83 11.81 -9.29
N TYR A 148 -7.81 11.01 -8.96
CA TYR A 148 -6.67 10.78 -9.82
C TYR A 148 -6.02 9.43 -9.50
N SER A 149 -5.15 8.96 -10.38
CA SER A 149 -4.43 7.70 -10.20
C SER A 149 -2.98 7.82 -10.67
N PHE A 150 -2.13 6.98 -10.12
CA PHE A 150 -0.72 6.90 -10.49
C PHE A 150 -0.20 5.49 -10.26
N ASN A 151 0.92 5.18 -10.89
CA ASN A 151 1.72 4.00 -10.57
C ASN A 151 3.17 4.43 -10.30
N GLY A 152 3.99 3.50 -9.83
CA GLY A 152 5.36 3.76 -9.42
C GLY A 152 6.23 4.30 -10.56
N SER A 153 6.05 3.79 -11.78
CA SER A 153 6.74 4.28 -12.98
C SER A 153 6.26 5.68 -13.42
N HIS A 154 4.97 5.99 -13.36
CA HIS A 154 4.44 7.30 -13.77
C HIS A 154 4.83 8.41 -12.80
N LEU A 155 4.84 8.16 -11.48
CA LEU A 155 5.41 9.11 -10.52
C LEU A 155 6.89 9.40 -10.83
N TRP A 156 7.65 8.39 -11.28
CA TRP A 156 9.05 8.56 -11.68
C TRP A 156 9.21 9.37 -12.98
N LEU A 157 8.35 9.14 -13.97
CA LEU A 157 8.35 9.92 -15.21
C LEU A 157 8.06 11.41 -14.95
N MET A 158 7.16 11.73 -14.03
CA MET A 158 6.90 13.13 -13.64
C MET A 158 8.13 13.81 -13.02
N LYS A 159 8.90 13.09 -12.18
CA LYS A 159 10.19 13.57 -11.64
C LYS A 159 11.19 13.88 -12.76
N ALA A 160 11.34 12.96 -13.70
CA ALA A 160 12.30 13.12 -14.81
C ALA A 160 11.93 14.27 -15.75
N LYS A 161 10.64 14.58 -15.88
CA LYS A 161 10.13 15.66 -16.75
C LYS A 161 10.09 17.05 -16.11
N GLY A 162 10.44 17.19 -14.82
CA GLY A 162 10.43 18.50 -14.15
C GLY A 162 9.06 19.17 -14.05
N GLN A 163 7.96 18.45 -14.33
CA GLN A 163 6.60 18.97 -14.28
C GLN A 163 6.08 18.90 -12.83
N GLY A 164 6.55 19.82 -12.00
CA GLY A 164 5.93 20.11 -10.71
C GLY A 164 5.05 21.33 -10.88
N GLU A 165 3.73 21.15 -10.87
CA GLU A 165 2.74 22.14 -10.36
C GLU A 165 1.30 21.67 -10.62
N LEU A 166 0.89 20.67 -9.86
CA LEU A 166 -0.41 20.70 -9.20
C LEU A 166 -0.07 20.57 -7.72
N ALA A 167 -0.54 21.49 -6.86
CA ALA A 167 -0.05 21.64 -5.48
C ALA A 167 -0.13 20.36 -4.60
N GLY A 168 -0.94 19.37 -5.00
CA GLY A 168 -0.98 18.04 -4.36
C GLY A 168 -0.09 16.96 -5.00
N GLN A 169 0.52 17.20 -6.16
CA GLN A 169 1.41 16.27 -6.84
C GLN A 169 2.87 16.43 -6.38
N SER A 170 3.30 17.66 -6.10
CA SER A 170 4.66 17.95 -5.61
C SER A 170 4.90 17.39 -4.19
N SER A 171 3.93 17.57 -3.27
CA SER A 171 4.00 17.02 -1.92
C SER A 171 4.03 15.48 -1.93
N ARG A 172 3.18 14.84 -2.73
CA ARG A 172 3.13 13.38 -2.88
C ARG A 172 4.36 12.80 -3.55
N LEU A 173 4.95 13.51 -4.52
CA LEU A 173 6.25 13.14 -5.06
C LEU A 173 7.34 13.19 -3.98
N GLY A 174 7.28 14.17 -3.07
CA GLY A 174 8.12 14.23 -1.88
C GLY A 174 7.93 13.01 -0.96
N LEU A 175 6.68 12.66 -0.63
CA LEU A 175 6.34 11.48 0.18
C LEU A 175 6.85 10.18 -0.45
N TRP A 176 6.64 10.01 -1.76
CA TRP A 176 7.11 8.84 -2.49
C TRP A 176 8.65 8.73 -2.53
N ASN A 177 9.35 9.86 -2.70
CA ASN A 177 10.81 9.89 -2.66
C ASN A 177 11.33 9.53 -1.25
N ASP A 178 10.72 10.07 -0.18
CA ASP A 178 11.07 9.72 1.20
C ASP A 178 10.84 8.23 1.48
N LEU A 179 9.66 7.72 1.10
CA LEU A 179 9.31 6.30 1.18
C LEU A 179 10.39 5.44 0.51
N ARG A 180 10.76 5.75 -0.74
CA ARG A 180 11.78 5.00 -1.48
C ARG A 180 13.16 5.08 -0.82
N ASN A 181 13.57 6.26 -0.37
CA ASN A 181 14.83 6.42 0.35
C ASN A 181 14.86 5.57 1.64
N ARG A 182 13.73 5.46 2.35
CA ARG A 182 13.61 4.58 3.52
C ARG A 182 13.60 3.10 3.15
N MET A 183 12.95 2.70 2.04
CA MET A 183 13.03 1.32 1.53
C MET A 183 14.48 0.92 1.19
N THR A 184 15.26 1.82 0.57
CA THR A 184 16.65 1.54 0.16
C THR A 184 17.64 1.59 1.32
N SER A 185 17.57 2.61 2.18
CA SER A 185 18.43 2.70 3.38
C SER A 185 18.05 1.66 4.44
N GLY A 186 16.79 1.20 4.41
CA GLY A 186 16.18 0.34 5.41
C GLY A 186 16.10 0.98 6.81
N ARG A 187 16.11 2.31 6.86
CA ARG A 187 15.76 3.10 8.05
C ARG A 187 14.28 2.92 8.35
N LEU A 188 13.96 2.68 9.62
CA LEU A 188 12.60 2.44 10.10
C LEU A 188 12.18 3.54 11.07
N ALA A 189 11.03 4.17 10.84
CA ALA A 189 10.42 5.04 11.83
C ALA A 189 9.83 4.24 12.99
N ARG A 190 9.78 4.85 14.18
CA ARG A 190 9.13 4.27 15.36
C ARG A 190 7.74 4.86 15.53
N PRO A 191 6.68 4.04 15.69
CA PRO A 191 5.36 4.55 15.97
C PRO A 191 5.31 5.17 17.37
N ALA A 192 4.41 6.13 17.55
CA ALA A 192 4.13 6.79 18.81
C ALA A 192 3.26 5.96 19.75
N VAL A 193 2.56 4.95 19.21
CA VAL A 193 1.75 3.99 19.95
C VAL A 193 2.18 2.57 19.60
N ASN A 194 2.13 1.68 20.57
CA ASN A 194 2.31 0.26 20.34
C ASN A 194 0.94 -0.39 20.09
N LEU A 195 0.75 -0.97 18.91
CA LEU A 195 -0.51 -1.61 18.54
C LEU A 195 -0.53 -3.11 18.86
N ASP A 196 0.56 -3.65 19.40
CA ASP A 196 0.71 -5.05 19.79
C ASP A 196 0.27 -5.36 21.23
N ASP A 197 -0.05 -4.31 22.01
CA ASP A 197 -0.58 -4.39 23.37
C ASP A 197 -2.09 -4.67 23.39
#